data_AF-A0A2D8M5B6-F1
#
_entry.id   AF-A0A2D8M5B6-F1
#
_cell.length_a   1.000
_cell.length_b   1.000
_cell.length_c   1.000
_cell.angle_alpha   90.00
_cell.angle_beta   90.00
_cell.angle_gamma   90.00
#
_symmetry.space_group_name_H-M   'P 1'
#
loop_
_entity.id
_entity.type
_entity.pdbx_description
1 polymer ?
#
loop_
_entity_poly.entity_id
_entity_poly.type
_entity_poly.pdbx_seq_one_letter_code
_entity_poly.pdbx_strand_id
1 'polypeptide(L)'
;HAWASHSSNHYTSMTNWSVDDSGNLIGSIETPMAVGIVGGASKVHPTAKANLAILGVESANELAGIICAAGLAQNLGALRALATNGIQAGHMKLHSRNMAVSAGAEGDEIDIVASRLQALNGPKTQTAVKKILEDLRNE
;
A
#
# COMPACT_ATOMS: atom_id res chain seq x y z
N HIS A 1 -17.25 -6.42 -5.54
CA HIS A 1 -16.53 -7.25 -6.53
C HIS A 1 -17.33 -7.54 -7.79
N ALA A 2 -18.59 -8.01 -7.73
CA ALA A 2 -19.39 -8.20 -8.95
C ALA A 2 -19.49 -6.92 -9.81
N TRP A 3 -19.70 -5.77 -9.17
CA TRP A 3 -19.71 -4.45 -9.82
C TRP A 3 -18.42 -4.15 -10.60
N ALA A 4 -17.27 -4.60 -10.10
CA ALA A 4 -15.96 -4.34 -10.69
C ALA A 4 -15.75 -5.04 -12.04
N SER A 5 -16.66 -5.92 -12.45
CA SER A 5 -16.66 -6.57 -13.77
C SER A 5 -17.92 -6.25 -14.60
N HIS A 6 -18.84 -5.44 -14.08
CA HIS A 6 -20.19 -5.33 -14.63
C HIS A 6 -20.23 -4.63 -15.99
N SER A 7 -19.44 -3.58 -16.19
CA SER A 7 -19.46 -2.76 -17.41
C SER A 7 -18.53 -3.27 -18.52
N SER A 8 -17.40 -3.89 -18.16
CA SER A 8 -16.35 -4.32 -19.09
C SER A 8 -16.30 -5.84 -19.32
N ASN A 9 -17.14 -6.61 -18.61
CA ASN A 9 -17.08 -8.09 -18.58
C ASN A 9 -15.67 -8.64 -18.25
N HIS A 10 -14.86 -7.84 -17.54
CA HIS A 10 -13.52 -8.15 -17.06
C HIS A 10 -13.31 -7.46 -15.71
N TYR A 11 -12.72 -8.16 -14.75
CA TYR A 11 -12.47 -7.59 -13.43
C TYR A 11 -11.49 -6.42 -13.52
N THR A 12 -11.92 -5.24 -13.07
CA THR A 12 -11.15 -4.00 -13.11
C THR A 12 -11.24 -3.22 -11.79
N SER A 13 -10.59 -2.06 -11.74
CA SER A 13 -10.65 -1.14 -10.60
C SER A 13 -12.06 -0.55 -10.43
N MET A 14 -12.49 -0.36 -9.18
CA MET A 14 -13.69 0.42 -8.84
C MET A 14 -13.39 1.92 -8.65
N THR A 15 -12.11 2.30 -8.67
CA THR A 15 -11.63 3.67 -8.55
C THR A 15 -11.00 4.16 -9.85
N ASN A 16 -11.23 5.42 -10.20
CA ASN A 16 -10.53 6.09 -11.30
C ASN A 16 -9.66 7.22 -10.75
N TRP A 17 -8.46 7.37 -11.30
CA TRP A 17 -7.53 8.44 -10.95
C TRP A 17 -7.08 9.16 -12.22
N SER A 18 -7.14 10.48 -12.22
CA SER A 18 -6.74 11.33 -13.33
C SER A 18 -6.10 12.62 -12.82
N VAL A 19 -5.47 13.37 -13.72
CA VAL A 19 -4.94 14.71 -13.44
C VAL A 19 -5.79 15.73 -14.19
N ASP A 20 -6.20 16.81 -13.52
CA ASP A 20 -6.94 17.89 -14.17
C ASP A 20 -6.01 18.89 -14.89
N ASP A 21 -6.60 19.86 -15.58
CA ASP A 21 -5.87 20.90 -16.32
C ASP A 21 -4.99 21.79 -15.43
N SER A 22 -5.24 21.80 -14.11
CA SER A 22 -4.47 22.54 -13.12
C SER A 22 -3.35 21.69 -12.48
N GLY A 23 -3.23 20.42 -12.88
CA GLY A 23 -2.24 19.49 -12.33
C GLY A 23 -2.65 18.82 -11.01
N ASN A 24 -3.91 18.94 -10.58
CA ASN A 24 -4.39 18.28 -9.37
C ASN A 24 -4.75 16.83 -9.63
N LEU A 25 -4.43 15.95 -8.68
CA LEU A 25 -4.86 14.55 -8.71
C LEU A 25 -6.35 14.46 -8.31
N ILE A 26 -7.17 13.93 -9.20
CA ILE A 26 -8.59 13.68 -8.99
C ILE A 26 -8.83 12.18 -8.86
N GLY A 27 -9.49 11.77 -7.78
CA GLY A 27 -9.93 10.40 -7.54
C GLY A 27 -11.45 10.31 -7.51
N SER A 28 -11.99 9.25 -8.12
CA SER A 28 -13.41 8.89 -7.99
C SER A 28 -13.57 7.42 -7.67
N ILE A 29 -14.68 7.09 -7.02
CA ILE A 29 -15.09 5.71 -6.72
C ILE A 29 -16.58 5.57 -7.03
N GLU A 30 -16.95 4.47 -7.67
CA GLU A 30 -18.35 4.12 -7.90
C GLU A 30 -18.56 2.64 -7.55
N THR A 31 -19.45 2.39 -6.60
CA THR A 31 -19.81 1.03 -6.20
C THR A 31 -21.21 0.99 -5.57
N PRO A 32 -21.98 -0.09 -5.77
CA PRO A 32 -23.18 -0.37 -5.00
C PRO A 32 -22.85 -0.42 -3.50
N MET A 33 -23.67 0.25 -2.69
CA MET A 33 -23.48 0.35 -1.25
C MET A 33 -24.82 0.16 -0.53
N ALA A 34 -25.23 -1.10 -0.38
CA ALA A 34 -26.43 -1.45 0.35
C ALA A 34 -26.14 -1.44 1.86
N VAL A 35 -26.36 -0.28 2.50
CA VAL A 35 -26.18 -0.08 3.94
C VAL A 35 -27.46 0.45 4.58
N GLY A 36 -27.55 0.34 5.90
CA GLY A 36 -28.72 0.78 6.65
C GLY A 36 -28.34 1.37 8.00
N ILE A 37 -28.99 2.48 8.35
CA ILE A 37 -28.87 3.13 9.66
C ILE A 37 -30.02 2.75 10.61
N VAL A 38 -31.03 2.03 10.11
CA VAL A 38 -32.19 1.56 10.87
C VAL A 38 -32.35 0.04 10.77
N GLY A 39 -32.34 -0.64 11.93
CA GLY A 39 -32.64 -2.08 12.04
C GLY A 39 -31.42 -3.01 12.02
N GLY A 40 -31.62 -4.27 12.44
CA GLY A 40 -30.53 -5.24 12.55
C GLY A 40 -29.47 -4.86 13.59
N ALA A 41 -28.21 -5.21 13.32
CA ALA A 41 -27.10 -4.99 14.26
C ALA A 41 -26.86 -3.50 14.55
N SER A 42 -27.16 -2.58 13.63
CA SER A 42 -27.01 -1.13 13.86
C SER A 42 -27.96 -0.59 14.95
N LYS A 43 -29.06 -1.29 15.24
CA LYS A 43 -30.01 -0.95 16.32
C LYS A 43 -29.87 -1.82 17.58
N VAL A 44 -29.13 -2.92 17.53
CA VAL A 44 -29.00 -3.84 18.69
C VAL A 44 -27.60 -3.79 19.30
N HIS A 45 -26.56 -3.72 18.48
CA HIS A 45 -25.18 -3.76 18.93
C HIS A 45 -24.72 -2.40 19.48
N PRO A 46 -24.30 -2.29 20.75
CA PRO A 46 -23.91 -1.01 21.36
C PRO A 46 -22.82 -0.26 20.59
N THR A 47 -21.78 -0.97 20.14
CA THR A 47 -20.69 -0.37 19.34
C THR A 47 -21.16 0.17 18.00
N ALA A 48 -22.10 -0.51 17.32
CA ALA A 48 -22.59 -0.05 16.03
C ALA A 48 -23.40 1.25 16.18
N LYS A 49 -24.21 1.35 17.25
CA LYS A 49 -24.91 2.61 17.61
C LYS A 49 -23.93 3.73 17.91
N ALA A 50 -22.92 3.47 18.74
CA ALA A 50 -21.93 4.46 19.10
C ALA A 50 -21.20 5.00 17.87
N ASN A 51 -20.80 4.12 16.95
CA ASN A 51 -20.15 4.52 15.71
C ASN A 51 -21.06 5.37 14.81
N LEU A 52 -22.34 5.02 14.67
CA LEU A 52 -23.30 5.85 13.93
C LEU A 52 -23.51 7.22 14.58
N ALA A 53 -23.56 7.28 15.92
CA ALA A 53 -23.67 8.54 16.66
C ALA A 53 -22.42 9.42 16.50
N ILE A 54 -21.22 8.83 16.48
CA ILE A 54 -19.96 9.54 16.20
C ILE A 54 -19.95 10.10 14.77
N LEU A 55 -20.41 9.31 13.80
CA LEU A 55 -20.48 9.75 12.40
C LEU A 55 -21.56 10.82 12.17
N GLY A 56 -22.60 10.87 12.99
CA GLY A 56 -23.65 11.88 12.91
C GLY A 56 -24.50 11.79 11.63
N VAL A 57 -24.57 10.62 10.99
CA VAL A 57 -25.33 10.43 9.75
C VAL A 57 -26.82 10.39 10.01
N GLU A 58 -27.59 11.08 9.19
CA GLU A 58 -29.05 11.15 9.23
C GLU A 58 -29.69 10.23 8.19
N SER A 59 -28.91 9.75 7.20
CA SER A 59 -29.41 8.84 6.17
C SER A 59 -28.45 7.69 5.82
N ALA A 60 -29.01 6.61 5.26
CA ALA A 60 -28.21 5.52 4.72
C ALA A 60 -27.34 5.97 3.53
N ASN A 61 -27.78 6.97 2.77
CA ASN A 61 -27.02 7.53 1.66
C ASN A 61 -25.79 8.30 2.14
N GLU A 62 -25.89 9.04 3.24
CA GLU A 62 -24.74 9.69 3.87
C GLU A 62 -23.73 8.66 4.38
N LEU A 63 -24.21 7.62 5.05
CA LEU A 63 -23.34 6.51 5.48
C LEU A 63 -22.64 5.85 4.27
N ALA A 64 -23.37 5.60 3.19
CA ALA A 64 -22.80 5.07 1.97
C ALA A 64 -21.71 5.98 1.38
N GLY A 65 -21.98 7.29 1.33
CA GLY A 65 -21.02 8.30 0.86
C GLY A 65 -19.75 8.32 1.72
N ILE A 66 -19.88 8.26 3.04
CA ILE A 66 -18.75 8.19 3.97
C ILE A 66 -17.93 6.92 3.73
N ILE A 67 -18.58 5.76 3.58
CA ILE A 67 -17.89 4.49 3.32
C ILE A 67 -17.13 4.55 1.99
N CYS A 68 -17.75 5.08 0.93
CA CYS A 68 -17.09 5.29 -0.36
C CYS A 68 -15.89 6.23 -0.25
N ALA A 69 -16.04 7.37 0.43
CA ALA A 69 -14.95 8.33 0.66
C ALA A 69 -13.79 7.70 1.46
N ALA A 70 -14.09 6.95 2.52
CA ALA A 70 -13.09 6.21 3.30
C ALA A 70 -12.36 5.17 2.44
N GLY A 71 -13.09 4.44 1.59
CA GLY A 71 -12.51 3.49 0.63
C GLY A 71 -11.59 4.16 -0.39
N LEU A 72 -11.98 5.31 -0.94
CA LEU A 72 -11.15 6.08 -1.87
C LEU A 72 -9.89 6.63 -1.18
N ALA A 73 -10.01 7.13 0.06
CA ALA A 73 -8.88 7.59 0.85
C ALA A 73 -7.89 6.44 1.16
N GLN A 74 -8.41 5.26 1.52
CA GLN A 74 -7.59 4.07 1.72
C GLN A 74 -6.88 3.66 0.43
N ASN A 75 -7.57 3.68 -0.71
CA ASN A 75 -6.97 3.40 -2.02
C ASN A 75 -5.86 4.39 -2.37
N LEU A 76 -6.07 5.70 -2.18
CA LEU A 76 -5.04 6.72 -2.37
C LEU A 76 -3.82 6.47 -1.49
N GLY A 77 -4.03 6.16 -0.21
CA GLY A 77 -2.96 5.84 0.73
C GLY A 77 -2.12 4.65 0.26
N ALA A 78 -2.77 3.59 -0.23
CA ALA A 78 -2.10 2.42 -0.78
C ALA A 78 -1.31 2.75 -2.05
N LEU A 79 -1.91 3.45 -3.02
CA LEU A 79 -1.23 3.87 -4.25
C LEU A 79 -0.03 4.77 -3.95
N ARG A 80 -0.18 5.74 -3.05
CA ARG A 80 0.92 6.62 -2.62
C ARG A 80 2.02 5.81 -1.95
N ALA A 81 1.70 4.88 -1.07
CA ALA A 81 2.70 4.05 -0.40
C ALA A 81 3.48 3.17 -1.40
N LEU A 82 2.80 2.63 -2.41
CA LEU A 82 3.42 1.82 -3.48
C LEU A 82 4.25 2.66 -4.46
N ALA A 83 3.79 3.87 -4.79
CA ALA A 83 4.44 4.77 -5.74
C ALA A 83 5.58 5.58 -5.11
N THR A 84 5.67 5.66 -3.78
CA THR A 84 6.72 6.40 -3.08
C THR A 84 7.88 5.50 -2.67
N ASN A 85 9.07 6.10 -2.65
CA ASN A 85 10.32 5.41 -2.33
C ASN A 85 10.38 4.82 -0.91
N GLY A 86 9.45 5.15 -0.01
CA GLY A 86 9.49 4.68 1.38
C GLY A 86 9.42 3.15 1.50
N ILE A 87 8.44 2.52 0.84
CA ILE A 87 8.31 1.06 0.82
C ILE A 87 9.46 0.44 0.01
N GLN A 88 9.80 1.02 -1.14
CA GLN A 88 10.88 0.53 -1.99
C GLN A 88 12.25 0.58 -1.30
N ALA A 89 12.57 1.65 -0.56
CA ALA A 89 13.83 1.76 0.19
C ALA A 89 13.91 0.72 1.31
N GLY A 90 12.81 0.49 2.04
CA GLY A 90 12.73 -0.58 3.05
C GLY A 90 12.93 -1.97 2.43
N HIS A 91 12.24 -2.25 1.33
CA HIS A 91 12.40 -3.50 0.59
C HIS A 91 13.80 -3.66 0.02
N MET A 92 14.43 -2.60 -0.50
CA MET A 92 15.79 -2.64 -1.03
C MET A 92 16.83 -2.86 0.06
N LYS A 93 16.63 -2.30 1.26
CA LYS A 93 17.49 -2.58 2.41
C LYS A 93 17.39 -4.05 2.81
N LEU A 94 16.18 -4.59 2.91
CA LEU A 94 15.96 -6.01 3.21
C LEU A 94 16.51 -6.93 2.10
N HIS A 95 16.29 -6.57 0.83
CA HIS A 95 16.79 -7.30 -0.32
C HIS A 95 18.32 -7.35 -0.32
N SER A 96 18.99 -6.22 -0.08
CA SER A 96 20.46 -6.16 0.00
C SER A 96 21.01 -7.05 1.13
N ARG A 97 20.35 -7.06 2.30
CA ARG A 97 20.70 -7.97 3.40
C ARG A 97 20.51 -9.43 3.00
N ASN A 98 19.38 -9.77 2.36
CA ASN A 98 19.13 -11.14 1.90
C ASN A 98 20.16 -11.60 0.87
N MET A 99 20.60 -10.71 -0.03
CA MET A 99 21.67 -11.02 -0.98
C MET A 99 23.01 -11.25 -0.27
N ALA A 100 23.34 -10.45 0.75
CA ALA A 100 24.54 -10.62 1.57
C ALA A 100 24.54 -11.97 2.30
N VAL A 101 23.42 -12.33 2.95
CA VAL A 101 23.24 -13.64 3.58
C VAL A 101 23.38 -14.76 2.55
N SER A 102 22.77 -14.62 1.37
CA SER A 102 22.87 -15.61 0.28
C SER A 102 24.28 -15.75 -0.29
N ALA A 103 25.12 -14.71 -0.15
CA ALA A 103 26.53 -14.76 -0.49
C ALA A 103 27.40 -15.41 0.59
N GLY A 104 26.85 -15.68 1.78
CA GLY A 104 27.56 -16.26 2.92
C GLY A 104 28.12 -15.24 3.91
N ALA A 105 27.58 -14.02 3.95
CA ALA A 105 27.91 -13.05 4.99
C ALA A 105 27.27 -13.45 6.34
N GLU A 106 28.02 -13.35 7.43
CA GLU A 106 27.59 -13.71 8.78
C GLU A 106 27.74 -12.55 9.77
N GLY A 107 26.87 -12.51 10.80
CA GLY A 107 26.94 -11.49 11.85
C GLY A 107 26.96 -10.06 11.30
N ASP A 108 27.98 -9.30 11.71
CA ASP A 108 28.16 -7.88 11.34
C ASP A 108 28.49 -7.69 9.84
N GLU A 109 28.99 -8.72 9.15
CA GLU A 109 29.30 -8.66 7.71
C GLU A 109 28.03 -8.35 6.89
N ILE A 110 26.86 -8.84 7.34
CA ILE A 110 25.59 -8.68 6.63
C ILE A 110 25.26 -7.19 6.45
N ASP A 111 25.39 -6.40 7.50
CA ASP A 111 25.07 -4.98 7.47
C ASP A 111 26.11 -4.15 6.71
N ILE A 112 27.39 -4.53 6.81
CA ILE A 112 28.47 -3.86 6.10
C ILE A 112 28.35 -4.11 4.59
N VAL A 113 28.16 -5.36 4.17
CA VAL A 113 27.99 -5.74 2.75
C VAL A 113 26.72 -5.13 2.17
N ALA A 114 25.60 -5.17 2.91
CA ALA A 114 24.35 -4.56 2.44
C ALA A 114 24.47 -3.05 2.26
N SER A 115 25.19 -2.36 3.15
CA SER A 115 25.47 -0.92 3.07
C SER A 115 26.38 -0.58 1.88
N ARG A 116 27.47 -1.32 1.70
CA ARG A 116 28.40 -1.15 0.56
C ARG A 116 27.69 -1.43 -0.78
N LEU A 117 26.82 -2.44 -0.85
CA LEU A 117 26.02 -2.73 -2.03
C LEU A 117 25.02 -1.60 -2.36
N GLN A 118 24.39 -1.00 -1.33
CA GLN A 118 23.47 0.12 -1.53
C GLN A 118 24.18 1.35 -2.09
N ALA A 119 25.37 1.65 -1.58
CA ALA A 119 26.23 2.75 -2.02
C ALA A 119 26.89 2.51 -3.39
N LEU A 120 26.89 1.27 -3.91
CA LEU A 120 27.45 0.95 -5.20
C LEU A 120 26.67 1.65 -6.34
N ASN A 121 27.39 2.47 -7.11
CA ASN A 121 26.91 3.00 -8.37
C ASN A 121 26.98 1.91 -9.45
N GLY A 122 25.82 1.45 -9.91
CA GLY A 122 25.70 0.41 -10.93
C GLY A 122 24.75 -0.73 -10.54
N PRO A 123 24.70 -1.81 -11.34
CA PRO A 123 23.81 -2.94 -11.10
C PRO A 123 24.14 -3.67 -9.79
N LYS A 124 23.13 -3.80 -8.92
CA LYS A 124 23.21 -4.54 -7.65
C LYS A 124 22.99 -6.05 -7.91
N THR A 125 24.04 -6.74 -8.35
CA THR A 125 23.99 -8.17 -8.72
C THR A 125 24.55 -9.07 -7.64
N GLN A 126 24.20 -10.36 -7.65
CA GLN A 126 24.77 -11.34 -6.71
C GLN A 126 26.30 -11.46 -6.86
N THR A 127 26.83 -11.24 -8.06
CA THR A 127 28.27 -11.19 -8.33
C THR A 127 28.93 -10.01 -7.62
N ALA A 128 28.30 -8.82 -7.65
CA ALA A 128 28.79 -7.65 -6.94
C ALA A 128 28.82 -7.88 -5.41
N VAL A 129 27.79 -8.54 -4.86
CA VAL A 129 27.73 -8.87 -3.43
C VAL A 129 28.85 -9.80 -3.00
N LYS A 130 29.11 -10.87 -3.78
CA LYS A 130 30.23 -11.78 -3.49
C LYS A 130 31.57 -11.06 -3.48
N LYS A 131 31.80 -10.19 -4.46
CA LYS A 131 33.02 -9.39 -4.52
C LYS A 131 33.17 -8.47 -3.30
N ILE A 132 32.09 -7.77 -2.92
CA ILE A 132 32.10 -6.89 -1.73
C ILE A 132 32.41 -7.68 -0.46
N LEU A 133 31.89 -8.91 -0.32
CA LEU A 133 32.17 -9.78 0.82
C LEU A 133 33.62 -10.28 0.83
N GLU A 134 34.16 -10.67 -0.33
CA GLU A 134 35.57 -11.06 -0.47
C GLU A 134 36.51 -9.90 -0.14
N ASP A 135 36.23 -8.70 -0.66
CA ASP A 135 37.02 -7.50 -0.38
C ASP A 135 36.98 -7.18 1.13
N LEU A 136 35.81 -7.28 1.78
CA LEU A 136 35.65 -7.04 3.22
C LEU A 136 36.46 -8.02 4.09
N ARG A 137 36.60 -9.28 3.67
CA ARG A 137 37.33 -10.31 4.43
C ARG A 137 38.85 -10.25 4.24
N ASN A 138 39.30 -9.54 3.20
CA ASN A 138 40.72 -9.35 2.89
C ASN A 138 41.26 -7.99 3.38
N GLU A 139 40.40 -7.15 3.98
CA GLU A 139 40.77 -5.95 4.73
C GLU A 139 41.37 -6.30 6.11
#